data_AF-A0A2S2PTL9-F1
#
_entry.id   AF-A0A2S2PTL9-F1
#
_cell.length_a   1.000
_cell.length_b   1.000
_cell.length_c   1.000
_cell.angle_alpha   90.00
_cell.angle_beta   90.00
_cell.angle_gamma   90.00
#
_symmetry.space_group_name_H-M   'P 1'
#
loop_
_entity.id
_entity.type
_entity.pdbx_description
1 polymer ?
#
loop_
_entity_poly.entity_id
_entity_poly.type
_entity_poly.pdbx_seq_one_letter_code
_entity_poly.pdbx_strand_id
1 'polypeptide(L)'
;TVSTSVLSKCLDRLKKVKSVAMWESFLSTAGSKISLRHRSRATIHVQPTTLARRRAGVTRGSKRLPVGRPKNNDPLKKKRRRNLAENVEKNIPNAKSHGIGH
;
A
#
# COMPACT_ATOMS: atom_id res chain seq x y z
N THR A 1 -7.83 -48.86 5.37
CA THR A 1 -9.03 -48.21 4.80
C THR A 1 -8.60 -46.92 4.12
N VAL A 2 -8.84 -46.78 2.81
CA VAL A 2 -8.48 -45.55 2.07
C VAL A 2 -9.49 -44.46 2.44
N SER A 3 -9.03 -43.33 2.97
CA SER A 3 -9.91 -42.23 3.34
C SER A 3 -10.53 -41.61 2.08
N THR A 4 -11.85 -41.73 1.93
CA THR A 4 -12.63 -41.15 0.82
C THR A 4 -12.42 -39.64 0.67
N SER A 5 -12.12 -38.95 1.78
CA SER A 5 -11.82 -37.52 1.83
C SER A 5 -10.51 -37.12 1.12
N VAL A 6 -9.54 -38.05 1.05
CA VAL A 6 -8.27 -37.82 0.35
C VAL A 6 -8.46 -37.98 -1.15
N LEU A 7 -9.24 -38.99 -1.55
CA LEU A 7 -9.59 -39.24 -2.95
C LEU A 7 -10.40 -38.09 -3.55
N SER A 8 -11.38 -37.54 -2.81
CA SER A 8 -12.16 -36.38 -3.28
C SER A 8 -11.29 -35.14 -3.48
N LYS A 9 -10.39 -34.84 -2.54
CA LYS A 9 -9.43 -33.73 -2.68
C LYS A 9 -8.48 -33.93 -3.86
N CYS A 10 -8.06 -35.17 -4.13
CA CYS A 10 -7.22 -35.48 -5.28
C CYS A 10 -7.97 -35.23 -6.59
N LEU A 11 -9.23 -35.68 -6.68
CA LEU A 11 -10.12 -35.44 -7.81
C LEU A 11 -10.33 -33.94 -8.06
N ASP A 12 -10.58 -33.15 -7.00
CA ASP A 12 -10.79 -31.70 -7.13
C ASP A 12 -9.55 -30.95 -7.61
N ARG A 13 -8.36 -31.41 -7.24
CA ARG A 13 -7.08 -30.88 -7.75
C ARG A 13 -6.89 -31.26 -9.21
N LEU A 14 -7.19 -32.50 -9.58
CA LEU A 14 -7.09 -33.00 -10.95
C LEU A 14 -7.99 -32.21 -11.92
N LYS A 15 -9.23 -31.92 -11.52
CA LYS A 15 -10.18 -31.10 -12.30
C LYS A 15 -9.69 -29.67 -12.58
N LYS A 16 -8.74 -29.15 -11.82
CA LYS A 16 -8.20 -27.79 -11.98
C LYS A 16 -7.01 -27.72 -12.93
N VAL A 17 -6.45 -28.86 -13.35
CA VAL A 17 -5.31 -28.92 -14.28
C VAL A 17 -5.77 -28.50 -15.68
N LYS A 18 -5.20 -27.41 -16.19
CA LYS A 18 -5.54 -26.85 -17.53
C LYS A 18 -4.33 -26.67 -18.45
N SER A 19 -3.12 -26.97 -17.99
CA SER A 19 -1.88 -26.79 -18.75
C SER A 19 -0.86 -27.86 -18.40
N VAL A 20 0.10 -28.08 -19.31
CA VAL A 20 1.18 -29.06 -19.16
C VAL A 20 2.02 -28.77 -17.90
N ALA A 21 2.41 -27.51 -17.68
CA ALA A 21 3.16 -27.12 -16.47
C ALA A 21 2.41 -27.41 -15.16
N MET A 22 1.08 -27.27 -15.18
CA MET A 22 0.23 -27.57 -14.01
C MET A 22 0.08 -29.08 -13.80
N TRP A 23 0.07 -29.86 -14.89
CA TRP A 23 0.11 -31.32 -14.85
C TRP A 23 1.42 -31.85 -14.24
N GLU A 24 2.56 -31.32 -14.68
CA GLU A 24 3.88 -31.66 -14.12
C GLU A 24 3.93 -31.35 -12.62
N SER A 25 3.48 -30.15 -12.22
CA SER A 25 3.40 -29.75 -10.81
C SER A 25 2.49 -30.66 -9.99
N PHE A 26 1.36 -31.09 -10.57
CA PHE A 26 0.45 -32.03 -9.94
C PHE A 26 1.14 -33.38 -9.71
N LEU A 27 1.82 -33.94 -10.73
CA LEU A 27 2.54 -35.22 -10.60
C LEU A 27 3.67 -35.15 -9.57
N SER A 28 4.44 -34.06 -9.52
CA SER A 28 5.51 -33.89 -8.52
C SER A 28 4.99 -33.82 -7.08
N THR A 29 3.71 -33.46 -6.90
CA THR A 29 3.10 -33.23 -5.58
C THR A 29 2.09 -34.31 -5.18
N ALA A 30 1.49 -35.01 -6.14
CA ALA A 30 0.49 -36.05 -5.93
C ALA A 30 1.18 -37.33 -5.44
N GLY A 31 1.26 -37.48 -4.11
CA GLY A 31 1.92 -38.63 -3.46
C GLY A 31 3.25 -38.30 -2.80
N SER A 32 3.76 -37.07 -2.93
CA SER A 32 4.93 -36.63 -2.18
C SER A 32 4.60 -36.52 -0.68
N LYS A 33 5.38 -37.18 0.18
CA LYS A 33 5.30 -37.04 1.65
C LYS A 33 5.68 -35.63 2.15
N ILE A 34 6.10 -34.76 1.25
CA ILE A 34 6.51 -33.39 1.54
C ILE A 34 5.25 -32.54 1.67
N SER A 35 4.96 -32.10 2.89
CA SER A 35 3.89 -31.14 3.15
C SER A 35 4.17 -29.86 2.37
N LEU A 36 3.31 -29.53 1.39
CA LEU A 36 3.33 -28.21 0.76
C LEU A 36 3.15 -27.18 1.87
N ARG A 37 4.16 -26.34 2.07
CA ARG A 37 4.26 -25.44 3.22
C ARG A 37 3.38 -24.21 3.01
N HIS A 38 2.06 -24.38 2.97
CA HIS A 38 1.08 -23.28 2.92
C HIS A 38 0.93 -22.62 4.30
N ARG A 39 1.98 -22.00 4.82
CA ARG A 39 1.87 -21.19 6.05
C ARG A 39 1.22 -19.86 5.70
N SER A 40 0.39 -19.31 6.58
CA SER A 40 0.03 -17.89 6.44
C SER A 40 1.35 -17.10 6.44
N ARG A 41 1.52 -16.19 5.47
CA ARG A 41 2.78 -15.44 5.22
C ARG A 41 3.94 -16.24 4.57
N ALA A 42 3.70 -17.44 4.04
CA ALA A 42 4.71 -18.17 3.25
C ALA A 42 5.01 -17.52 1.88
N THR A 43 4.13 -16.64 1.41
CA THR A 43 4.35 -15.86 0.20
C THR A 43 5.46 -14.84 0.46
N ILE A 44 6.59 -14.96 -0.25
CA ILE A 44 7.62 -13.92 -0.27
C ILE A 44 7.01 -12.72 -1.00
N HIS A 45 6.40 -11.83 -0.23
CA HIS A 45 5.92 -10.58 -0.77
C HIS A 45 7.15 -9.78 -1.22
N VAL A 46 7.19 -9.50 -2.51
CA VAL A 46 8.00 -8.41 -3.07
C VAL A 46 7.86 -7.18 -2.17
N GLN A 47 8.86 -6.29 -2.21
CA GLN A 47 8.86 -5.04 -1.46
C GLN A 47 7.45 -4.42 -1.45
N PRO A 48 6.88 -4.11 -0.25
CA PRO A 48 5.51 -3.63 -0.14
C PRO A 48 5.31 -2.49 -1.13
N THR A 49 4.31 -2.58 -2.01
CA THR A 49 4.12 -1.56 -3.04
C THR A 49 3.86 -0.20 -2.38
N THR A 50 4.09 0.89 -3.12
CA THR A 50 3.81 2.24 -2.61
C THR A 50 2.37 2.42 -2.12
N LEU A 51 1.43 1.60 -2.61
CA LEU A 51 0.04 1.57 -2.17
C LEU A 51 -0.10 0.97 -0.77
N ALA A 52 0.56 -0.17 -0.51
CA ALA A 52 0.49 -0.90 0.76
C ALA A 52 1.10 -0.13 1.94
N ARG A 53 2.00 0.83 1.67
CA ARG A 53 2.62 1.69 2.70
C ARG A 53 1.83 2.97 3.01
N ARG A 54 0.71 3.25 2.33
CA ARG A 54 -0.08 4.47 2.57
C ARG A 54 -0.95 4.32 3.83
N ARG A 55 -1.14 5.42 4.56
CA ARG A 55 -2.14 5.50 5.62
C ARG A 55 -3.54 5.38 5.00
N ALA A 56 -4.48 4.79 5.75
CA ALA A 56 -5.87 4.73 5.33
C ALA A 56 -6.40 6.12 4.94
N GLY A 57 -7.08 6.23 3.80
CA GLY A 57 -7.60 7.49 3.26
C GLY A 57 -6.64 8.33 2.41
N VAL A 58 -5.39 7.88 2.18
CA VAL A 58 -4.40 8.63 1.38
C VAL A 58 -4.30 8.06 -0.04
N THR A 59 -4.61 8.88 -1.04
CA THR A 59 -4.58 8.49 -2.46
C THR A 59 -3.27 8.91 -3.14
N ARG A 60 -3.04 8.46 -4.37
CA ARG A 60 -1.83 8.79 -5.16
C ARG A 60 -1.70 10.30 -5.44
N GLY A 61 -2.83 11.01 -5.52
CA GLY A 61 -2.87 12.45 -5.75
C GLY A 61 -2.86 13.31 -4.48
N SER A 62 -2.78 12.69 -3.30
CA SER A 62 -2.69 13.44 -2.04
C SER A 62 -1.38 14.22 -1.98
N LYS A 63 -1.44 15.46 -1.47
CA LYS A 63 -0.23 16.26 -1.20
C LYS A 63 0.65 15.53 -0.17
N ARG A 64 1.96 15.87 -0.17
CA ARG A 64 2.91 15.36 0.83
C ARG A 64 2.33 15.55 2.23
N LEU A 65 2.16 14.43 2.94
CA LEU A 65 1.74 14.48 4.33
C LEU A 65 2.93 14.86 5.20
N PRO A 66 2.74 15.73 6.21
CA PRO A 66 3.78 15.97 7.20
C PRO A 66 4.11 14.64 7.89
N VAL A 67 5.39 14.28 7.88
CA VAL A 67 5.92 13.14 8.63
C VAL A 67 6.34 13.62 10.02
N GLY A 68 6.08 12.81 11.05
CA GLY A 68 6.35 13.14 12.45
C GLY A 68 5.10 13.49 13.27
N ARG A 69 5.30 13.79 14.56
CA ARG A 69 4.24 14.28 15.46
C ARG A 69 3.90 15.71 15.05
N PRO A 70 2.66 16.03 14.66
CA PRO A 70 2.28 17.42 14.48
C PRO A 70 2.52 18.17 15.79
N LYS A 71 3.16 19.34 15.72
CA LYS A 71 3.37 20.19 16.90
C LYS A 71 1.98 20.53 17.44
N ASN A 72 1.72 20.22 18.72
CA ASN A 72 0.36 20.25 19.29
C ASN A 72 -0.41 21.57 19.10
N ASN A 73 0.28 22.69 18.83
CA ASN A 73 -0.30 24.04 18.79
C ASN A 73 0.17 24.92 17.60
N ASP A 74 0.68 24.35 16.49
CA ASP A 74 1.04 25.24 15.37
C ASP A 74 -0.23 25.84 14.74
N PRO A 75 -0.36 27.18 14.70
CA PRO A 75 -1.52 27.80 14.07
C PRO A 75 -1.54 27.44 12.59
N LEU A 76 -2.70 27.00 12.10
CA LEU A 76 -2.93 26.79 10.68
C LEU A 76 -2.48 28.05 9.91
N LYS A 77 -1.59 27.89 8.93
CA LYS A 77 -1.18 29.00 8.05
C LYS A 77 -2.41 29.53 7.30
N LYS A 78 -3.02 30.60 7.81
CA LYS A 78 -4.13 31.29 7.14
C LYS A 78 -3.58 31.99 5.90
N LYS A 79 -4.24 31.80 4.76
CA LYS A 79 -3.93 32.56 3.55
C LYS A 79 -4.30 34.02 3.77
N ARG A 80 -3.44 34.96 3.35
CA ARG A 80 -3.74 36.41 3.36
C ARG A 80 -4.98 36.68 2.49
N ARG A 81 -5.88 37.54 2.97
CA ARG A 81 -7.00 38.05 2.16
C ARG A 81 -6.45 38.89 1.00
N ARG A 82 -7.00 38.70 -0.21
CA ARG A 82 -6.59 39.44 -1.40
C ARG A 82 -7.42 40.73 -1.53
N ASN A 83 -7.13 41.71 -0.68
CA ASN A 83 -7.75 43.04 -0.71
C ASN A 83 -6.65 44.10 -0.88
N LEU A 84 -6.63 44.82 -1.99
CA LEU A 84 -5.58 45.80 -2.29
C LEU A 84 -5.70 47.05 -1.40
N ALA A 85 -6.92 47.60 -1.26
CA ALA A 85 -7.16 48.81 -0.47
C ALA A 85 -6.74 48.62 0.99
N GLU A 86 -7.17 47.52 1.61
CA GLU A 86 -6.80 47.17 2.99
C GLU A 86 -5.28 46.98 3.16
N ASN A 87 -4.60 46.42 2.16
CA ASN A 87 -3.15 46.21 2.22
C ASN A 87 -2.36 47.52 2.07
N VAL A 88 -2.85 48.48 1.28
CA VAL A 88 -2.25 49.80 1.10
C VAL A 88 -2.36 50.60 2.40
N GLU A 89 -3.54 50.63 3.01
CA GLU A 89 -3.79 51.32 4.29
C GLU A 89 -2.91 50.76 5.42
N LYS A 90 -2.76 49.43 5.48
CA LYS A 90 -1.95 48.74 6.51
C LYS A 90 -0.47 48.65 6.18
N ASN A 91 -0.03 49.24 5.07
CA ASN A 91 1.36 49.19 4.57
C ASN A 91 1.94 47.76 4.56
N ILE A 92 1.15 46.79 4.07
CA ILE A 92 1.56 45.39 4.02
C ILE A 92 2.34 45.15 2.72
N PRO A 93 3.63 44.77 2.78
CA PRO A 93 4.42 44.53 1.59
C PRO A 93 3.83 43.40 0.73
N ASN A 94 3.84 43.59 -0.59
CA ASN A 94 3.34 42.60 -1.54
C ASN A 94 4.36 41.48 -1.79
N ALA A 95 5.65 41.79 -1.70
CA ALA A 95 6.73 40.83 -1.87
C ALA A 95 6.77 39.85 -0.68
N LYS A 96 6.93 38.56 -0.97
CA LYS A 96 7.26 37.58 0.06
C LYS A 96 8.70 37.86 0.50
N SER A 97 8.94 38.00 1.80
CA SER A 97 10.31 37.94 2.31
C SER A 97 10.89 36.57 1.98
N HIS A 98 12.07 36.54 1.37
CA HIS A 98 12.74 35.30 0.98
C HIS A 98 13.48 34.62 2.17
N GLY A 99 13.25 35.08 3.40
CA GLY A 99 13.97 34.62 4.58
C GLY A 99 15.43 35.12 4.58
N ILE A 100 16.09 35.00 5.73
CA ILE A 100 17.51 35.32 5.87
C ILE A 100 18.30 34.14 5.25
N GLY A 101 19.19 34.43 4.30
CA GLY A 101 20.01 33.43 3.61
C GLY A 101 19.88 33.38 2.09
N HIS A 102 19.33 34.43 1.46
CA HIS A 102 19.55 34.73 0.05
C HIS A 102 20.56 35.86 -0.09
#